data_AF-A0A5C9CEN0-F1
#
_entry.id   AF-A0A5C9CEN0-F1
#
_cell.length_a   1.000
_cell.length_b   1.000
_cell.length_c   1.000
_cell.angle_alpha   90.00
_cell.angle_beta   90.00
_cell.angle_gamma   90.00
#
_symmetry.space_group_name_H-M   'P 1'
#
loop_
_entity.id
_entity.type
_entity.pdbx_description
1 polymer ?
#
loop_
_entity_poly.entity_id
_entity_poly.type
_entity_poly.pdbx_seq_one_letter_code
_entity_poly.pdbx_strand_id
1 'polypeptide(L)'
;MVTKSDIATKVLPPWDQYKDKKPDEVANAIYVQIGELSNSMTTWYWASIHTKRHTSLAVRGLAFLGLVLGTTLPIFAAIQKADSDKLFLTQWAVAILAISGLLLVADKAFGWSSGWMRYITTATTMENLSRAFQLEWGRFLLSKTTPLDTVDANALYELAVKLEQELTKLQAEETTKWCAEFNTGISLLETMVKTQREETDKKLDAIRTSFTTQQQAAKSEEQSKRPGAIEITITHKATPQKLFITLDKEFPQEFIGTSWSRESVAPGLHLLRIQTATDPLVNMERIIEVAAASIARSEIKLP
;
A
#
# COMPACT_ATOMS: atom_id res chain seq x y z
N MET A 1 23.84 -32.52 -0.42
CA MET A 1 23.80 -31.32 0.45
C MET A 1 24.41 -31.71 1.78
N VAL A 2 25.54 -31.10 2.17
CA VAL A 2 26.11 -31.29 3.50
C VAL A 2 25.12 -30.72 4.51
N THR A 3 24.71 -31.52 5.48
CA THR A 3 23.83 -31.09 6.57
C THR A 3 24.51 -29.96 7.33
N LYS A 4 23.87 -28.79 7.36
CA LYS A 4 24.39 -27.62 8.06
C LYS A 4 24.55 -27.96 9.54
N SER A 5 25.77 -27.88 10.06
CA SER A 5 26.06 -28.14 11.47
C SER A 5 25.33 -27.12 12.34
N ASP A 6 24.83 -27.55 13.49
CA ASP A 6 24.26 -26.63 14.48
C ASP A 6 25.38 -25.78 15.11
N ILE A 7 25.10 -24.50 15.35
CA ILE A 7 26.00 -23.58 16.07
C ILE A 7 25.63 -23.48 17.56
N ALA A 8 24.72 -24.32 18.03
CA ALA A 8 24.43 -24.47 19.45
C ALA A 8 25.72 -24.73 20.23
N THR A 9 25.84 -24.06 21.39
CA THR A 9 26.96 -24.23 22.30
C THR A 9 27.05 -25.70 22.70
N LYS A 10 28.17 -26.34 22.35
CA LYS A 10 28.44 -27.72 22.76
C LYS A 10 28.77 -27.76 24.24
N VAL A 11 28.39 -28.83 24.91
CA VAL A 11 28.81 -29.10 26.28
C VAL A 11 30.33 -29.24 26.30
N LEU A 12 30.99 -28.49 27.18
CA LEU A 12 32.43 -28.61 27.35
C LEU A 12 32.76 -30.02 27.84
N PRO A 13 33.76 -30.69 27.22
CA PRO A 13 34.23 -31.97 27.73
C PRO A 13 34.77 -31.79 29.16
N PRO A 14 34.70 -32.82 30.01
CA PRO A 14 35.23 -32.76 31.37
C PRO A 14 36.74 -32.48 31.33
N TRP A 15 37.16 -31.35 31.89
CA TRP A 15 38.56 -30.94 31.95
C TRP A 15 39.38 -31.72 32.99
N ASP A 16 38.72 -32.48 33.86
CA ASP A 16 39.37 -33.31 34.89
C ASP A 16 40.37 -34.33 34.31
N GLN A 17 40.21 -34.71 33.04
CA GLN A 17 41.15 -35.59 32.33
C GLN A 17 42.56 -35.02 32.16
N TYR A 18 42.74 -33.72 32.42
CA TYR A 18 44.01 -33.00 32.29
C TYR A 18 44.75 -32.75 33.62
N LYS A 19 44.18 -33.17 34.76
CA LYS A 19 44.69 -32.84 36.10
C LYS A 19 46.14 -33.27 36.36
N ASP A 20 46.52 -34.45 35.88
CA ASP A 20 47.86 -35.03 36.11
C ASP A 20 48.74 -35.02 34.86
N LYS A 21 48.35 -34.24 33.84
CA LYS A 21 49.03 -34.15 32.54
C LYS A 21 50.12 -33.08 32.56
N LYS A 22 51.11 -33.24 31.68
CA LYS A 22 52.18 -32.24 31.52
C LYS A 22 51.60 -30.91 31.00
N PRO A 23 52.07 -29.75 31.45
CA PRO A 23 51.57 -28.44 31.01
C PRO A 23 51.58 -28.25 29.48
N ASP A 24 52.59 -28.78 28.78
CA ASP A 24 52.64 -28.72 27.31
C ASP A 24 51.47 -29.47 26.65
N GLU A 25 51.08 -30.63 27.18
CA GLU A 25 49.94 -31.41 26.68
C GLU A 25 48.63 -30.68 26.93
N VAL A 26 48.50 -30.03 28.10
CA VAL A 26 47.32 -29.23 28.46
C VAL A 26 47.20 -28.01 27.54
N ALA A 27 48.30 -27.27 27.34
CA ALA A 27 48.35 -26.11 26.46
C ALA A 27 47.95 -26.47 25.01
N ASN A 28 48.48 -27.59 24.48
CA ASN A 28 48.11 -28.05 23.15
C ASN A 28 46.61 -28.42 23.05
N ALA A 29 46.07 -29.11 24.07
CA ALA A 29 44.65 -29.44 24.11
C ALA A 29 43.76 -28.18 24.13
N ILE A 30 44.13 -27.17 24.92
CA ILE A 30 43.44 -25.87 24.95
C ILE A 30 43.43 -25.24 23.56
N TYR A 31 44.60 -25.15 22.91
CA TYR A 31 44.73 -24.53 21.58
C TYR A 31 43.87 -25.23 20.52
N VAL A 32 43.88 -26.58 20.50
CA VAL A 32 43.08 -27.36 19.56
C VAL A 32 41.59 -27.14 19.81
N GLN A 33 41.13 -27.23 21.07
CA GLN A 33 39.72 -27.12 21.41
C GLN A 33 39.14 -25.74 21.07
N ILE A 34 39.84 -24.65 21.41
CA ILE A 34 39.39 -23.29 21.08
C ILE A 34 39.48 -23.01 19.58
N GLY A 35 40.48 -23.57 18.89
CA GLY A 35 40.63 -23.48 17.45
C GLY A 35 39.47 -24.16 16.70
N GLU A 36 39.09 -25.37 17.13
CA GLU A 36 37.93 -26.09 16.58
C GLU A 36 36.62 -25.34 16.82
N LEU A 37 36.42 -24.80 18.03
CA LEU A 37 35.24 -23.98 18.34
C LEU A 37 35.16 -22.78 17.40
N SER A 38 36.22 -21.97 17.33
CA SER A 38 36.24 -20.78 16.49
C SER A 38 36.03 -21.10 15.01
N ASN A 39 36.69 -22.15 14.51
CA ASN A 39 36.54 -22.58 13.12
C ASN A 39 35.12 -23.06 12.83
N SER A 40 34.49 -23.79 13.76
CA SER A 40 33.11 -24.27 13.60
C SER A 40 32.10 -23.11 13.53
N MET A 41 32.25 -22.10 14.40
CA MET A 41 31.42 -20.90 14.38
C MET A 41 31.60 -20.14 13.08
N THR A 42 32.85 -19.87 12.69
CA THR A 42 33.19 -19.10 11.48
C THR A 42 32.69 -19.79 10.20
N THR A 43 32.90 -21.11 10.09
CA THR A 43 32.47 -21.91 8.93
C THR A 43 30.95 -21.90 8.78
N TRP A 44 30.21 -21.91 9.89
CA TRP A 44 28.75 -21.83 9.86
C TRP A 44 28.27 -20.53 9.21
N TYR A 45 28.88 -19.39 9.55
CA TYR A 45 28.53 -18.10 8.96
C TYR A 45 28.88 -18.06 7.46
N TRP A 46 30.07 -18.53 7.07
CA TRP A 46 30.47 -18.63 5.66
C TRP A 46 29.53 -19.49 4.83
N ALA A 47 29.19 -20.68 5.30
CA ALA A 47 28.23 -21.56 4.63
C ALA A 47 26.84 -20.91 4.48
N SER A 48 26.46 -20.06 5.44
CA SER A 48 25.14 -19.41 5.47
C SER A 48 25.02 -18.18 4.56
N ILE A 49 26.13 -17.60 4.11
CA ILE A 49 26.15 -16.41 3.26
C ILE A 49 25.62 -16.71 1.86
N HIS A 50 25.97 -17.87 1.29
CA HIS A 50 25.65 -18.19 -0.10
C HIS A 50 24.15 -18.14 -0.41
N THR A 51 23.33 -18.82 0.39
CA THR A 51 21.87 -18.87 0.18
C THR A 51 21.25 -17.47 0.24
N LYS A 52 21.65 -16.65 1.22
CA LYS A 52 21.14 -15.29 1.38
C LYS A 52 21.60 -14.36 0.26
N ARG A 53 22.86 -14.47 -0.16
CA ARG A 53 23.44 -13.70 -1.26
C ARG A 53 22.73 -13.98 -2.58
N HIS A 54 22.56 -15.25 -2.95
CA HIS A 54 21.89 -15.61 -4.20
C HIS A 54 20.43 -15.16 -4.21
N THR A 55 19.71 -15.35 -3.10
CA THR A 55 18.32 -14.89 -2.98
C THR A 55 18.23 -13.38 -3.12
N SER A 56 19.08 -12.61 -2.43
CA SER A 56 19.07 -11.15 -2.50
C SER A 56 19.44 -10.64 -3.90
N LEU A 57 20.47 -11.19 -4.54
CA LEU A 57 20.86 -10.80 -5.89
C LEU A 57 19.77 -11.13 -6.92
N ALA A 58 19.10 -12.27 -6.80
CA ALA A 58 17.99 -12.63 -7.68
C ALA A 58 16.81 -11.67 -7.51
N VAL A 59 16.39 -11.39 -6.27
CA VAL A 59 15.28 -10.47 -5.97
C VAL A 59 15.59 -9.05 -6.47
N ARG A 60 16.79 -8.54 -6.21
CA ARG A 60 17.22 -7.22 -6.69
C ARG A 60 17.36 -7.16 -8.20
N GLY A 61 17.87 -8.21 -8.83
CA GLY A 61 17.96 -8.32 -10.29
C GLY A 61 16.58 -8.30 -10.94
N LEU A 62 15.64 -9.09 -10.42
CA LEU A 62 14.25 -9.12 -10.89
C LEU A 62 13.54 -7.77 -10.69
N ALA A 63 13.72 -7.14 -9.53
CA ALA A 63 13.15 -5.83 -9.26
C ALA A 63 13.71 -4.76 -10.23
N PHE A 64 15.01 -4.80 -10.51
CA PHE A 64 15.63 -3.89 -11.47
C PHE A 64 15.13 -4.12 -12.90
N LEU A 65 15.10 -5.38 -13.36
CA LEU A 65 14.58 -5.71 -14.69
C LEU A 65 13.11 -5.30 -14.83
N GLY A 66 12.29 -5.56 -13.82
CA GLY A 66 10.90 -5.15 -13.82
C GLY A 66 10.73 -3.62 -13.79
N LEU A 67 11.58 -2.87 -13.07
CA LEU A 67 11.58 -1.41 -13.15
C LEU A 67 11.89 -0.91 -14.56
N VAL A 68 12.90 -1.50 -15.22
CA VAL A 68 13.26 -1.15 -16.60
C VAL A 68 12.12 -1.49 -17.56
N LEU A 69 11.57 -2.70 -17.50
CA LEU A 69 10.47 -3.14 -18.38
C LEU A 69 9.21 -2.31 -18.14
N GLY A 70 8.84 -2.10 -16.88
CA GLY A 70 7.65 -1.36 -16.49
C GLY A 70 7.68 0.12 -16.85
N THR A 71 8.87 0.74 -16.89
CA THR A 71 9.03 2.14 -17.36
C THR A 71 9.13 2.25 -18.88
N THR A 72 9.59 1.21 -19.58
CA THR A 72 9.75 1.23 -21.04
C THR A 72 8.50 0.77 -21.80
N LEU A 73 7.71 -0.15 -21.26
CA LEU A 73 6.45 -0.63 -21.86
C LEU A 73 5.47 0.49 -22.26
N PRO A 74 5.25 1.55 -21.47
CA PRO A 74 4.39 2.67 -21.86
C PRO A 74 4.89 3.41 -23.11
N ILE A 75 6.21 3.44 -23.35
CA ILE A 75 6.80 4.04 -24.56
C ILE A 75 6.42 3.21 -25.79
N PHE A 76 6.49 1.89 -25.70
CA PHE A 76 6.02 1.00 -26.77
C PHE A 76 4.51 1.11 -26.98
N ALA A 77 3.74 1.26 -25.90
CA ALA A 77 2.30 1.49 -25.99
C ALA A 77 1.97 2.76 -26.80
N ALA A 78 2.74 3.84 -26.64
CA ALA A 78 2.51 5.09 -27.36
C ALA A 78 2.62 4.98 -28.89
N ILE A 79 3.34 3.98 -29.41
CA ILE A 79 3.54 3.75 -30.84
C ILE A 79 2.44 2.85 -31.44
N GLN A 80 1.70 2.12 -30.60
CA GLN A 80 0.64 1.22 -31.06
C GLN A 80 -0.55 2.01 -31.61
N LYS A 81 -1.17 1.49 -32.68
CA LYS A 81 -2.36 2.09 -33.30
C LYS A 81 -3.66 1.57 -32.70
N ALA A 82 -3.71 0.29 -32.34
CA ALA A 82 -4.90 -0.34 -31.76
C ALA A 82 -5.02 -0.01 -30.25
N ASP A 83 -6.21 0.40 -29.82
CA ASP A 83 -6.44 0.76 -28.42
C ASP A 83 -6.39 -0.45 -27.47
N SER A 84 -6.70 -1.66 -27.97
CA SER A 84 -6.52 -2.91 -27.22
C SER A 84 -5.06 -3.14 -26.80
N ASP A 85 -4.14 -2.89 -27.73
CA ASP A 85 -2.72 -3.18 -27.54
C ASP A 85 -2.07 -2.14 -26.62
N LYS A 86 -2.51 -0.87 -26.73
CA LYS A 86 -2.15 0.20 -25.80
C LYS A 86 -2.57 -0.16 -24.37
N LEU A 87 -3.83 -0.59 -24.20
CA LEU A 87 -4.37 -0.94 -22.90
C LEU A 87 -3.63 -2.15 -22.29
N PHE A 88 -3.38 -3.17 -23.10
CA PHE A 88 -2.63 -4.35 -22.67
C PHE A 88 -1.22 -3.98 -22.19
N LEU A 89 -0.45 -3.24 -22.99
CA LEU A 89 0.93 -2.86 -22.66
C LEU A 89 0.99 -1.96 -21.42
N THR A 90 0.06 -1.01 -21.28
CA THR A 90 0.01 -0.13 -20.10
C THR A 90 -0.40 -0.88 -18.82
N GLN A 91 -1.32 -1.84 -18.90
CA GLN A 91 -1.69 -2.69 -17.75
C GLN A 91 -0.52 -3.56 -17.29
N TRP A 92 0.20 -4.19 -18.23
CA TRP A 92 1.39 -4.97 -17.91
C TRP A 92 2.52 -4.10 -17.36
N ALA A 93 2.71 -2.90 -17.88
CA ALA A 93 3.67 -1.94 -17.34
C ALA A 93 3.41 -1.68 -15.84
N VAL A 94 2.16 -1.36 -15.49
CA VAL A 94 1.76 -1.12 -14.10
C VAL A 94 1.92 -2.37 -13.25
N ALA A 95 1.52 -3.54 -13.75
CA ALA A 95 1.65 -4.80 -13.02
C ALA A 95 3.12 -5.15 -12.73
N ILE A 96 4.01 -5.00 -13.71
CA ILE A 96 5.44 -5.27 -13.56
C ILE A 96 6.07 -4.27 -12.59
N LEU A 97 5.70 -2.98 -12.64
CA LEU A 97 6.17 -1.99 -11.67
C LEU A 97 5.72 -2.33 -10.24
N ALA A 98 4.45 -2.74 -10.08
CA ALA A 98 3.92 -3.15 -8.77
C ALA A 98 4.69 -4.36 -8.21
N ILE A 99 4.93 -5.39 -9.03
CA ILE A 99 5.73 -6.57 -8.63
C ILE A 99 7.16 -6.17 -8.27
N SER A 100 7.77 -5.27 -9.04
CA SER A 100 9.13 -4.77 -8.78
C SER A 100 9.22 -4.06 -7.43
N GLY A 101 8.24 -3.21 -7.12
CA GLY A 101 8.11 -2.58 -5.82
C GLY A 101 7.96 -3.59 -4.68
N LEU A 102 7.09 -4.59 -4.86
CA LEU A 102 6.87 -5.65 -3.87
C LEU A 102 8.14 -6.49 -3.62
N LEU A 103 8.93 -6.77 -4.65
CA LEU A 103 10.21 -7.47 -4.52
C LEU A 103 11.22 -6.69 -3.66
N LEU A 104 11.29 -5.36 -3.83
CA LEU A 104 12.15 -4.51 -2.99
C LEU A 104 11.68 -4.47 -1.54
N VAL A 105 10.36 -4.39 -1.33
CA VAL A 105 9.77 -4.46 0.02
C VAL A 105 10.07 -5.81 0.66
N ALA A 106 9.96 -6.91 -0.09
CA ALA A 106 10.29 -8.24 0.39
C ALA A 106 11.78 -8.35 0.78
N ASP A 107 12.73 -7.87 -0.05
CA ASP A 107 14.17 -7.88 0.31
C ASP A 107 14.43 -7.14 1.64
N LYS A 108 13.72 -6.03 1.87
CA LYS A 108 13.84 -5.23 3.10
C LYS A 108 13.16 -5.88 4.30
N ALA A 109 11.96 -6.43 4.14
CA ALA A 109 11.20 -7.05 5.22
C ALA A 109 11.83 -8.37 5.69
N PHE A 110 12.35 -9.18 4.77
CA PHE A 110 13.02 -10.44 5.10
C PHE A 110 14.52 -10.28 5.40
N GLY A 111 15.09 -9.09 5.15
CA GLY A 111 16.49 -8.79 5.45
C GLY A 111 17.48 -9.68 4.71
N TRP A 112 17.18 -10.11 3.48
CA TRP A 112 18.09 -10.98 2.73
C TRP A 112 19.40 -10.26 2.45
N SER A 113 19.31 -9.03 1.95
CA SER A 113 20.47 -8.19 1.65
C SER A 113 21.27 -7.80 2.89
N SER A 114 20.62 -7.29 3.94
CA SER A 114 21.31 -6.94 5.19
C SER A 114 21.92 -8.17 5.86
N GLY A 115 21.22 -9.31 5.83
CA GLY A 115 21.62 -10.54 6.49
C GLY A 115 22.95 -11.11 5.99
N TRP A 116 23.19 -11.18 4.67
CA TRP A 116 24.46 -11.70 4.17
C TRP A 116 25.63 -10.76 4.44
N MET A 117 25.40 -9.44 4.41
CA MET A 117 26.43 -8.45 4.77
C MET A 117 26.79 -8.55 6.26
N ARG A 118 25.79 -8.68 7.14
CA ARG A 118 25.98 -8.86 8.58
C ARG A 118 26.74 -10.14 8.91
N TYR A 119 26.42 -11.25 8.22
CA TYR A 119 27.18 -12.49 8.35
C TYR A 119 28.63 -12.36 7.90
N ILE A 120 28.91 -11.65 6.79
CA ILE A 120 30.30 -11.39 6.35
C ILE A 120 31.06 -10.59 7.42
N THR A 121 30.44 -9.54 7.96
CA THR A 121 31.05 -8.74 9.02
C THR A 121 31.36 -9.61 10.24
N THR A 122 30.38 -10.38 10.73
CA THR A 122 30.57 -11.29 11.86
C THR A 122 31.68 -12.31 11.61
N ALA A 123 31.66 -13.01 10.47
CA ALA A 123 32.67 -14.02 10.13
C ALA A 123 34.08 -13.40 10.03
N THR A 124 34.21 -12.24 9.39
CA THR A 124 35.49 -11.54 9.26
C THR A 124 36.02 -11.11 10.63
N THR A 125 35.14 -10.64 11.53
CA THR A 125 35.54 -10.29 12.90
C THR A 125 35.93 -11.53 13.70
N MET A 126 35.24 -12.67 13.57
CA MET A 126 35.63 -13.94 14.19
C MET A 126 37.01 -14.42 13.72
N GLU A 127 37.31 -14.31 12.43
CA GLU A 127 38.63 -14.61 11.90
C GLU A 127 39.71 -13.69 12.47
N ASN A 128 39.43 -12.40 12.60
CA ASN A 128 40.37 -11.43 13.17
C ASN A 128 40.65 -11.71 14.65
N LEU A 129 39.62 -12.05 15.44
CA LEU A 129 39.78 -12.49 16.83
C LEU A 129 40.63 -13.76 16.92
N SER A 130 40.41 -14.72 16.02
CA SER A 130 41.18 -15.96 15.96
C SER A 130 42.65 -15.72 15.63
N ARG A 131 42.93 -14.84 14.65
CA ARG A 131 44.30 -14.46 14.29
C ARG A 131 44.98 -13.72 15.44
N ALA A 132 44.28 -12.83 16.12
CA ALA A 132 44.81 -12.13 17.29
C ALA A 132 45.18 -13.10 18.42
N PHE A 133 44.28 -14.04 18.74
CA PHE A 133 44.56 -15.11 19.69
C PHE A 133 45.79 -15.94 19.30
N GLN A 134 45.90 -16.37 18.04
CA GLN A 134 47.05 -17.17 17.57
C GLN A 134 48.38 -16.41 17.71
N LEU A 135 48.37 -15.10 17.44
CA LEU A 135 49.55 -14.25 17.60
C LEU A 135 49.88 -14.02 19.08
N GLU A 136 48.89 -13.78 19.94
CA GLU A 136 49.08 -13.66 21.38
C GLU A 136 49.62 -14.96 22.00
N TRP A 137 49.07 -16.10 21.57
CA TRP A 137 49.54 -17.44 21.95
C TRP A 137 50.99 -17.66 21.53
N GLY A 138 51.32 -17.40 20.26
CA GLY A 138 52.68 -17.53 19.75
C GLY A 138 53.66 -16.58 20.45
N ARG A 139 53.25 -15.34 20.72
CA ARG A 139 54.04 -14.37 21.49
C ARG A 139 54.32 -14.87 22.90
N PHE A 140 53.34 -15.48 23.56
CA PHE A 140 53.53 -16.08 24.88
C PHE A 140 54.58 -17.19 24.83
N LEU A 141 54.46 -18.15 23.90
CA LEU A 141 55.42 -19.24 23.76
C LEU A 141 56.84 -18.75 23.44
N LEU A 142 56.98 -17.78 22.53
CA LEU A 142 58.29 -17.19 22.18
C LEU A 142 58.95 -16.45 23.34
N SER A 143 58.17 -15.97 24.31
CA SER A 143 58.70 -15.30 25.50
C SER A 143 59.31 -16.26 26.52
N LYS A 144 59.09 -17.57 26.36
CA LYS A 144 59.53 -18.59 27.31
C LYS A 144 60.85 -19.23 26.89
N THR A 145 61.77 -19.30 27.86
CA THR A 145 63.09 -19.92 27.71
C THR A 145 63.24 -21.25 28.45
N THR A 146 62.24 -21.59 29.27
CA THR A 146 62.13 -22.85 30.03
C THR A 146 60.88 -23.61 29.57
N PRO A 147 60.79 -24.94 29.82
CA PRO A 147 59.56 -25.70 29.60
C PRO A 147 58.36 -25.08 30.31
N LEU A 148 57.15 -25.26 29.76
CA LEU A 148 55.92 -24.71 30.34
C LEU A 148 55.65 -25.31 31.72
N ASP A 149 55.22 -24.45 32.65
CA ASP A 149 54.73 -24.84 33.96
C ASP A 149 53.19 -24.70 34.07
N THR A 150 52.64 -24.99 35.24
CA THR A 150 51.19 -24.90 35.48
C THR A 150 50.67 -23.47 35.45
N VAL A 151 51.49 -22.46 35.82
CA VAL A 151 51.10 -21.05 35.78
C VAL A 151 50.96 -20.61 34.33
N ASP A 152 51.86 -21.09 33.47
CA ASP A 152 51.85 -20.81 32.05
C ASP A 152 50.66 -21.46 31.33
N ALA A 153 50.33 -22.71 31.67
CA ALA A 153 49.13 -23.36 31.16
C ALA A 153 47.85 -22.60 31.55
N ASN A 154 47.78 -22.07 32.79
CA ASN A 154 46.65 -21.23 33.21
C ASN A 154 46.60 -19.91 32.45
N ALA A 155 47.73 -19.24 32.21
CA ALA A 155 47.77 -18.01 31.43
C ALA A 155 47.30 -18.23 29.98
N LEU A 156 47.71 -19.35 29.36
CA LEU A 156 47.25 -19.76 28.04
C LEU A 156 45.75 -20.13 28.03
N TYR A 157 45.25 -20.76 29.09
CA TYR A 157 43.82 -21.02 29.27
C TYR A 157 43.01 -19.72 29.31
N GLU A 158 43.47 -18.70 30.04
CA GLU A 158 42.81 -17.38 30.08
C GLU A 158 42.74 -16.70 28.70
N LEU A 159 43.75 -16.88 27.83
CA LEU A 159 43.69 -16.41 26.44
C LEU A 159 42.57 -17.12 25.66
N ALA A 160 42.39 -18.43 25.86
CA ALA A 160 41.34 -19.20 25.21
C ALA A 160 39.95 -18.80 25.72
N VAL A 161 39.79 -18.62 27.04
CA VAL A 161 38.56 -18.12 27.67
C VAL A 161 38.17 -16.76 27.08
N LYS A 162 39.14 -15.83 26.97
CA LYS A 162 38.91 -14.52 26.37
C LYS A 162 38.44 -14.62 24.91
N LEU A 163 39.05 -15.49 24.11
CA LEU A 163 38.61 -15.72 22.72
C LEU A 163 37.17 -16.26 22.68
N GLU A 164 36.85 -17.27 23.49
CA GLU A 164 35.51 -17.84 23.56
C GLU A 164 34.45 -16.80 23.97
N GLN A 165 34.76 -15.97 24.96
CA GLN A 165 33.89 -14.89 25.41
C GLN A 165 33.64 -13.85 24.30
N GLU A 166 34.68 -13.43 23.57
CA GLU A 166 34.50 -12.48 22.47
C GLU A 166 33.73 -13.09 21.29
N LEU A 167 33.94 -14.36 20.97
CA LEU A 167 33.20 -15.07 19.91
C LEU A 167 31.71 -15.21 20.26
N THR A 168 31.40 -15.64 21.49
CA THR A 168 30.02 -15.82 21.97
C THR A 168 29.30 -14.48 22.11
N LYS A 169 29.99 -13.45 22.61
CA LYS A 169 29.48 -12.07 22.63
C LYS A 169 29.16 -11.58 21.23
N LEU A 170 30.07 -11.77 20.27
CA LEU A 170 29.85 -11.36 18.89
C LEU A 170 28.63 -12.07 18.26
N GLN A 171 28.43 -13.36 18.55
CA GLN A 171 27.21 -14.09 18.15
C GLN A 171 25.94 -13.52 18.80
N ALA A 172 25.98 -13.15 20.08
CA ALA A 172 24.85 -12.53 20.78
C ALA A 172 24.52 -11.13 20.22
N GLU A 173 25.53 -10.32 19.93
CA GLU A 173 25.38 -9.01 19.29
C GLU A 173 24.82 -9.12 17.87
N GLU A 174 25.30 -10.10 17.10
CA GLU A 174 24.74 -10.46 15.80
C GLU A 174 23.26 -10.79 15.97
N THR A 175 22.91 -11.73 16.84
CA THR A 175 21.52 -12.15 17.06
C THR A 175 20.62 -10.98 17.46
N THR A 176 21.11 -10.09 18.32
CA THR A 176 20.39 -8.88 18.73
C THR A 176 20.11 -7.95 17.56
N LYS A 177 21.11 -7.70 16.69
CA LYS A 177 20.93 -6.92 15.47
C LYS A 177 19.93 -7.59 14.52
N TRP A 178 19.95 -8.92 14.42
CA TRP A 178 18.97 -9.66 13.61
C TRP A 178 17.55 -9.42 14.10
N CYS A 179 17.30 -9.57 15.41
CA CYS A 179 15.99 -9.36 16.01
C CYS A 179 15.48 -7.93 15.77
N ALA A 180 16.35 -6.93 15.92
CA ALA A 180 16.01 -5.53 15.68
C ALA A 180 15.64 -5.28 14.20
N GLU A 181 16.43 -5.80 13.25
CA GLU A 181 16.14 -5.72 11.83
C GLU A 181 14.83 -6.44 11.46
N PHE A 182 14.60 -7.62 12.02
CA PHE A 182 13.38 -8.40 11.80
C PHE A 182 12.13 -7.63 12.27
N ASN A 183 12.15 -7.08 13.49
CA ASN A 183 11.05 -6.28 14.02
C ASN A 183 10.80 -5.02 13.18
N THR A 184 11.87 -4.39 12.69
CA THR A 184 11.76 -3.25 11.76
C THR A 184 11.11 -3.67 10.44
N GLY A 185 11.45 -4.85 9.93
CA GLY A 185 10.83 -5.45 8.74
C GLY A 185 9.33 -5.70 8.91
N ILE A 186 8.91 -6.25 10.06
CA ILE A 186 7.49 -6.45 10.39
C ILE A 186 6.74 -5.12 10.47
N SER A 187 7.30 -4.13 11.17
CA SER A 187 6.69 -2.80 11.30
C SER A 187 6.51 -2.10 9.95
N LEU A 188 7.47 -2.28 9.02
CA LEU A 188 7.35 -1.78 7.66
C LEU A 188 6.15 -2.42 6.93
N LEU A 189 5.96 -3.74 7.04
CA LEU A 189 4.84 -4.44 6.42
C LEU A 189 3.49 -4.00 7.02
N GLU A 190 3.41 -3.87 8.34
CA GLU A 190 2.21 -3.37 9.02
C GLU A 190 1.84 -1.95 8.58
N THR A 191 2.85 -1.08 8.47
CA THR A 191 2.66 0.30 7.99
C THR A 191 2.15 0.30 6.55
N MET A 192 2.73 -0.51 5.66
CA MET A 192 2.27 -0.61 4.27
C MET A 192 0.82 -1.11 4.17
N VAL A 193 0.46 -2.14 4.92
CA VAL A 193 -0.92 -2.66 4.95
C VAL A 193 -1.88 -1.59 5.47
N LYS A 194 -1.50 -0.88 6.53
CA LYS A 194 -2.31 0.20 7.11
C LYS A 194 -2.51 1.33 6.10
N THR A 195 -1.44 1.85 5.51
CA THR A 195 -1.52 2.92 4.51
C THR A 195 -2.36 2.50 3.31
N GLN A 196 -2.21 1.26 2.82
CA GLN A 196 -3.01 0.75 1.71
C GLN A 196 -4.51 0.68 2.06
N ARG A 197 -4.86 0.26 3.29
CA ARG A 197 -6.26 0.27 3.76
C ARG A 197 -6.82 1.68 3.83
N GLU A 198 -6.09 2.61 4.44
CA GLU A 198 -6.51 4.01 4.55
C GLU A 198 -6.71 4.66 3.17
N GLU A 199 -5.84 4.39 2.20
CA GLU A 199 -6.01 4.86 0.82
C GLU A 199 -7.23 4.23 0.14
N THR A 200 -7.48 2.94 0.39
CA THR A 200 -8.63 2.23 -0.18
C THR A 200 -9.94 2.77 0.39
N ASP A 201 -9.99 3.00 1.70
CA ASP A 201 -11.16 3.58 2.39
C ASP A 201 -11.43 5.01 1.90
N LYS A 202 -10.38 5.85 1.77
CA LYS A 202 -10.50 7.19 1.18
C LYS A 202 -11.09 7.16 -0.23
N LYS A 203 -10.63 6.23 -1.07
CA LYS A 203 -11.15 6.05 -2.44
C LYS A 203 -12.61 5.59 -2.40
N LEU A 204 -12.97 4.67 -1.52
CA LEU A 204 -14.34 4.17 -1.37
C LEU A 204 -15.30 5.27 -0.92
N ASP A 205 -14.89 6.10 0.04
CA ASP A 205 -15.70 7.22 0.53
C ASP A 205 -15.85 8.33 -0.50
N ALA A 206 -14.80 8.61 -1.29
CA ALA A 206 -14.90 9.51 -2.44
C ALA A 206 -15.90 9.00 -3.48
N ILE A 207 -15.88 7.70 -3.80
CA ILE A 207 -16.85 7.06 -4.71
C ILE A 207 -18.27 7.18 -4.15
N ARG A 208 -18.50 6.82 -2.88
CA ARG A 208 -19.81 6.93 -2.23
C ARG A 208 -20.36 8.36 -2.26
N THR A 209 -19.50 9.34 -1.99
CA THR A 209 -19.87 10.75 -2.02
C THR A 209 -20.28 11.17 -3.43
N SER A 210 -19.46 10.84 -4.44
CA SER A 210 -19.76 11.15 -5.84
C SER A 210 -21.08 10.52 -6.32
N PHE A 211 -21.34 9.27 -5.95
CA PHE A 211 -22.57 8.57 -6.29
C PHE A 211 -23.80 9.19 -5.62
N THR A 212 -23.68 9.56 -4.35
CA THR A 212 -24.76 10.24 -3.61
C THR A 212 -25.10 11.60 -4.24
N THR A 213 -24.09 12.39 -4.60
CA THR A 213 -24.29 13.68 -5.28
C THR A 213 -24.93 13.51 -6.64
N GLN A 214 -24.50 12.53 -7.45
CA GLN A 214 -25.12 12.22 -8.74
C GLN A 214 -26.58 11.80 -8.57
N GLN A 215 -26.88 10.96 -7.57
CA GLN A 215 -28.25 10.53 -7.30
C GLN A 215 -29.15 11.69 -6.85
N GLN A 216 -28.63 12.61 -6.03
CA GLN A 216 -29.35 13.81 -5.62
C GLN A 216 -29.59 14.77 -6.78
N ALA A 217 -28.60 14.95 -7.66
CA ALA A 217 -28.74 15.74 -8.87
C ALA A 217 -29.80 15.15 -9.81
N ALA A 218 -29.76 13.85 -10.06
CA ALA A 218 -30.75 13.14 -10.88
C ALA A 218 -32.17 13.25 -10.29
N LYS A 219 -32.33 13.06 -8.97
CA LYS A 219 -33.63 13.24 -8.29
C LYS A 219 -34.14 14.68 -8.38
N SER A 220 -33.26 15.67 -8.25
CA SER A 220 -33.62 17.09 -8.35
C SER A 220 -34.02 17.45 -9.78
N GLU A 221 -33.35 16.88 -10.78
CA GLU A 221 -33.69 17.04 -12.20
C GLU A 221 -34.99 16.33 -12.58
N GLU A 222 -35.25 15.14 -12.04
CA GLU A 222 -36.55 14.47 -12.21
C GLU A 222 -37.67 15.26 -11.53
N GLN A 223 -37.42 15.80 -10.33
CA GLN A 223 -38.40 16.59 -9.59
C GLN A 223 -38.73 17.91 -10.30
N SER A 224 -37.76 18.57 -10.95
CA SER A 224 -37.98 19.81 -11.69
C SER A 224 -38.71 19.62 -13.02
N LYS A 225 -38.79 18.38 -13.54
CA LYS A 225 -39.53 18.03 -14.77
C LYS A 225 -40.95 17.51 -14.53
N ARG A 226 -41.38 17.35 -13.26
CA ARG A 226 -42.72 16.84 -12.94
C ARG A 226 -43.79 17.84 -13.40
N PRO A 227 -44.78 17.42 -14.19
CA PRO A 227 -45.78 18.33 -14.71
C PRO A 227 -46.63 18.96 -13.59
N GLY A 228 -46.97 20.23 -13.74
CA GLY A 228 -47.89 20.97 -12.89
C GLY A 228 -49.29 21.05 -13.50
N ALA A 229 -50.14 21.91 -12.93
CA ALA A 229 -51.43 22.26 -13.50
C ALA A 229 -51.63 23.77 -13.49
N ILE A 230 -52.47 24.27 -14.38
CA ILE A 230 -52.92 25.67 -14.38
C ILE A 230 -54.40 25.68 -14.02
N GLU A 231 -54.79 26.55 -13.11
CA GLU A 231 -56.19 26.81 -12.76
C GLU A 231 -56.48 28.30 -12.91
N ILE A 232 -57.52 28.63 -13.67
CA ILE A 232 -57.87 30.00 -14.02
C ILE A 232 -59.29 30.27 -13.59
N THR A 233 -59.45 31.22 -12.69
CA THR A 233 -60.76 31.74 -12.31
C THR A 233 -61.11 32.91 -13.21
N ILE A 234 -62.23 32.79 -13.91
CA ILE A 234 -62.73 33.77 -14.88
C ILE A 234 -63.96 34.45 -14.31
N THR A 235 -63.85 35.76 -14.11
CA THR A 235 -64.93 36.60 -13.59
C THR A 235 -65.57 37.36 -14.75
N HIS A 236 -66.86 37.11 -14.99
CA HIS A 236 -67.67 37.76 -16.03
C HIS A 236 -68.47 38.92 -15.43
N LYS A 237 -68.68 40.03 -16.16
CA LYS A 237 -69.53 41.15 -15.70
C LYS A 237 -71.04 40.89 -15.79
N ALA A 238 -71.47 39.94 -16.63
CA ALA A 238 -72.88 39.59 -16.86
C ALA A 238 -73.01 38.06 -17.08
N THR A 239 -73.78 37.60 -18.07
CA THR A 239 -73.92 36.17 -18.41
C THR A 239 -72.60 35.58 -18.94
N PRO A 240 -72.27 34.31 -18.64
CA PRO A 240 -71.04 33.66 -19.11
C PRO A 240 -70.91 33.72 -20.63
N GLN A 241 -69.84 34.36 -21.11
CA GLN A 241 -69.55 34.45 -22.54
C GLN A 241 -68.74 33.23 -22.99
N LYS A 242 -68.87 32.89 -24.28
CA LYS A 242 -68.03 31.88 -24.95
C LYS A 242 -66.64 32.44 -25.19
N LEU A 243 -65.64 31.70 -24.72
CA LEU A 243 -64.24 32.07 -24.76
C LEU A 243 -63.46 31.04 -25.57
N PHE A 244 -62.43 31.51 -26.26
CA PHE A 244 -61.39 30.69 -26.84
C PHE A 244 -60.13 30.85 -26.00
N ILE A 245 -59.73 29.80 -25.30
CA ILE A 245 -58.55 29.77 -24.46
C ILE A 245 -57.45 29.02 -25.21
N THR A 246 -56.32 29.66 -25.40
CA THR A 246 -55.14 29.09 -26.06
C THR A 246 -53.97 29.10 -25.08
N LEU A 247 -53.38 27.94 -24.86
CA LEU A 247 -52.13 27.82 -24.11
C LEU A 247 -50.97 27.70 -25.11
N ASP A 248 -50.02 28.63 -25.03
CA ASP A 248 -48.85 28.74 -25.91
C ASP A 248 -49.18 28.78 -27.41
N LYS A 249 -48.95 27.67 -28.11
CA LYS A 249 -49.19 27.47 -29.54
C LYS A 249 -50.15 26.32 -29.81
N GLU A 250 -50.88 25.86 -28.80
CA GLU A 250 -51.91 24.84 -28.97
C GLU A 250 -53.13 25.38 -29.71
N PHE A 251 -54.02 24.49 -30.11
CA PHE A 251 -55.28 24.89 -30.73
C PHE A 251 -56.19 25.58 -29.72
N PRO A 252 -56.90 26.66 -30.10
CA PRO A 252 -57.84 27.33 -29.22
C PRO A 252 -58.93 26.37 -28.74
N GLN A 253 -59.09 26.27 -27.42
CA GLN A 253 -60.13 25.46 -26.80
C GLN A 253 -61.34 26.34 -26.51
N GLU A 254 -62.51 25.91 -26.97
CA GLU A 254 -63.78 26.54 -26.64
C GLU A 254 -64.16 26.26 -25.18
N PHE A 255 -64.47 27.31 -24.43
CA PHE A 255 -64.84 27.20 -23.02
C PHE A 255 -65.94 28.19 -22.63
N ILE A 256 -66.87 27.74 -21.78
CA ILE A 256 -67.92 28.56 -21.15
C ILE A 256 -67.96 28.17 -19.67
N GLY A 257 -67.70 29.10 -18.77
CA GLY A 257 -67.70 28.85 -17.33
C GLY A 257 -66.87 29.86 -16.54
N THR A 258 -66.72 29.62 -15.24
CA THR A 258 -66.02 30.49 -14.29
C THR A 258 -64.68 29.93 -13.80
N SER A 259 -64.37 28.65 -14.06
CA SER A 259 -63.06 28.06 -13.76
C SER A 259 -62.61 27.15 -14.89
N TRP A 260 -61.45 27.44 -15.46
CA TRP A 260 -60.79 26.60 -16.46
C TRP A 260 -59.51 26.03 -15.88
N SER A 261 -59.30 24.72 -16.06
CA SER A 261 -58.09 24.05 -15.59
C SER A 261 -57.44 23.23 -16.68
N ARG A 262 -56.10 23.26 -16.71
CA ARG A 262 -55.29 22.39 -17.55
C ARG A 262 -54.35 21.57 -16.68
N GLU A 263 -54.53 20.26 -16.73
CA GLU A 263 -53.64 19.30 -16.07
C GLU A 263 -52.44 18.98 -16.97
N SER A 264 -51.40 18.43 -16.35
CA SER A 264 -50.19 17.94 -17.04
C SER A 264 -49.43 19.00 -17.85
N VAL A 265 -49.29 20.22 -17.31
CA VAL A 265 -48.54 21.30 -17.95
C VAL A 265 -47.06 21.19 -17.60
N ALA A 266 -46.18 21.33 -18.60
CA ALA A 266 -44.74 21.32 -18.35
C ALA A 266 -44.34 22.44 -17.37
N PRO A 267 -43.33 22.26 -16.52
CA PRO A 267 -42.84 23.35 -15.68
C PRO A 267 -42.18 24.44 -16.53
N GLY A 268 -42.50 25.72 -16.26
CA GLY A 268 -41.96 26.84 -17.02
C GLY A 268 -42.92 28.02 -17.16
N LEU A 269 -42.55 28.97 -18.02
CA LEU A 269 -43.38 30.12 -18.37
C LEU A 269 -44.28 29.76 -19.55
N HIS A 270 -45.59 29.86 -19.34
CA HIS A 270 -46.60 29.59 -20.36
C HIS A 270 -47.38 30.86 -20.71
N LEU A 271 -47.62 31.08 -22.00
CA LEU A 271 -48.42 32.19 -22.49
C LEU A 271 -49.86 31.75 -22.68
N LEU A 272 -50.75 32.26 -21.84
CA LEU A 272 -52.18 32.06 -21.98
C LEU A 272 -52.79 33.20 -22.78
N ARG A 273 -53.54 32.87 -23.84
CA ARG A 273 -54.37 33.81 -24.59
C ARG A 273 -55.84 33.48 -24.39
N ILE A 274 -56.65 34.50 -24.12
CA ILE A 274 -58.11 34.39 -24.02
C ILE A 274 -58.74 35.36 -25.01
N GLN A 275 -59.63 34.84 -25.85
CA GLN A 275 -60.37 35.62 -26.84
C GLN A 275 -61.87 35.45 -26.62
N THR A 276 -62.64 36.53 -26.58
CA THR A 276 -64.11 36.45 -26.53
C THR A 276 -64.66 36.08 -27.92
N ALA A 277 -65.72 35.26 -27.97
CA ALA A 277 -66.38 34.90 -29.23
C ALA A 277 -67.43 35.93 -29.71
N THR A 278 -67.72 36.94 -28.88
CA THR A 278 -68.76 37.97 -29.08
C THR A 278 -68.15 39.35 -29.26
N ASP A 279 -68.79 40.17 -30.09
CA ASP A 279 -68.40 41.57 -30.39
C ASP A 279 -68.72 42.49 -29.19
N PRO A 280 -67.76 43.28 -28.65
CA PRO A 280 -66.38 43.47 -29.10
C PRO A 280 -65.45 42.30 -28.79
N LEU A 281 -64.65 41.93 -29.79
CA LEU A 281 -63.56 40.95 -29.65
C LEU A 281 -62.51 41.48 -28.68
N VAL A 282 -62.42 40.87 -27.50
CA VAL A 282 -61.41 41.19 -26.48
C VAL A 282 -60.39 40.07 -26.47
N ASN A 283 -59.13 40.44 -26.71
CA ASN A 283 -57.98 39.55 -26.62
C ASN A 283 -57.16 39.92 -25.37
N MET A 284 -56.94 38.95 -24.50
CA MET A 284 -56.08 39.10 -23.34
C MET A 284 -54.95 38.07 -23.39
N GLU A 285 -53.75 38.50 -23.05
CA GLU A 285 -52.59 37.63 -22.92
C GLU A 285 -52.05 37.71 -21.49
N ARG A 286 -51.64 36.56 -20.93
CA ARG A 286 -51.04 36.48 -19.61
C ARG A 286 -49.95 35.43 -19.58
N ILE A 287 -48.83 35.77 -18.96
CA ILE A 287 -47.75 34.81 -18.68
C ILE A 287 -48.04 34.17 -17.31
N ILE A 288 -48.06 32.85 -17.27
CA ILE A 288 -48.26 32.05 -16.04
C ILE A 288 -47.00 31.21 -15.83
N GLU A 289 -46.39 31.36 -14.66
CA GLU A 289 -45.29 30.50 -14.23
C GLU A 289 -45.85 29.25 -13.55
N VAL A 290 -45.51 28.09 -14.09
CA VAL A 290 -45.89 26.78 -13.55
C VAL A 290 -44.66 26.15 -12.91
N ALA A 291 -44.64 26.07 -11.58
CA ALA A 291 -43.62 25.31 -10.87
C ALA A 291 -43.95 23.80 -10.93
N ALA A 292 -42.91 22.97 -10.90
CA ALA A 292 -43.04 21.52 -11.01
C ALA A 292 -43.93 20.92 -9.91
N ALA A 293 -44.81 19.98 -10.28
CA ALA A 293 -45.78 19.32 -9.40
C ALA A 293 -46.65 20.29 -8.55
N SER A 294 -46.91 21.50 -9.05
CA SER A 294 -47.72 22.52 -8.37
C SER A 294 -48.87 23.01 -9.25
N ILE A 295 -49.82 23.73 -8.65
CA ILE A 295 -50.95 24.34 -9.37
C ILE A 295 -50.72 25.84 -9.43
N ALA A 296 -50.52 26.38 -10.64
CA ALA A 296 -50.44 27.80 -10.88
C ALA A 296 -51.86 28.38 -11.00
N ARG A 297 -52.20 29.31 -10.12
CA ARG A 297 -53.53 29.93 -10.06
C ARG A 297 -53.51 31.36 -10.57
N SER A 298 -54.49 31.71 -11.40
CA SER A 298 -54.58 33.04 -12.02
C SER A 298 -56.03 33.52 -12.13
N GLU A 299 -56.31 34.76 -11.73
CA GLU A 299 -57.64 35.36 -11.81
C GLU A 299 -57.75 36.34 -12.98
N ILE A 300 -58.72 36.14 -13.87
CA ILE A 300 -58.93 36.97 -15.06
C ILE A 300 -60.32 37.59 -14.98
N LYS A 301 -60.38 38.91 -15.07
CA LYS A 301 -61.63 39.69 -15.07
C LYS A 301 -61.92 40.13 -16.49
N LEU A 302 -63.01 39.64 -17.06
CA LEU A 302 -63.47 40.04 -18.38
C LEU A 302 -64.15 41.42 -18.30
N PRO A 303 -63.97 42.27 -19.32
CA PRO A 303 -64.58 43.60 -19.37
C PRO A 303 -66.09 43.58 -19.64
#